data_AF-A0A923X7D2-F1
#
_entry.id   AF-A0A923X7D2-F1
#
_cell.length_a   1.000
_cell.length_b   1.000
_cell.length_c   1.000
_cell.angle_alpha   90.00
_cell.angle_beta   90.00
_cell.angle_gamma   90.00
#
_symmetry.space_group_name_H-M   'P 1'
#
loop_
_entity.id
_entity.type
_entity.pdbx_description
1 polymer ?
#
loop_
_entity_poly.entity_id
_entity_poly.type
_entity_poly.pdbx_seq_one_letter_code
_entity_poly.pdbx_strand_id
1 'polypeptide(L)'
;MGLSSIFLMLYVVASLRTGTNGMQATAENQKLKIQVQDLKNQLQTYESVKENYMQNKAAKSELEEYNELMDKLSLLQQDAKDEKDKLTQQAKANGQKELALNKYQQMVRNVINSSKFSKVKIENRNEVITEKENVIVEKDVEIQEQDSKITTLNQDINQKQRTIAQKESQIAQTNDALNQKMKELKYSYNHAKMTQKAYNNRVKKLKEEAQEQVEALNDQKMQTVTQLQNAKKELGQLNGQLTQVSGQLDQTKGQLNTTKGQLAAKAQEAANLQDKLGQSEIETKEKVAQLKGEFEAGRGREKAAFEAELKKQKGLGAAEIARREGEFRKAGEAKERALAGQIAAAKAAGEAKERMLAGQVEDAKREGEAKASALSGKIAGLAGQLKETEGELSKTRAELAARQKIAGDIKKGFDKAGIKADIDLKSGDVVIDFGQAYFDNDSSALKKQMRDVLQKAMPVYSKSLFGNKDVSSNISAVEVIGFASPTYKGRFVDPSSNKKEDIEALKYNMDLSYRRARSIFNYILDEDQIKFQYQNNLVPMLKVSGRSFLETMKINRNVASATDFCKQNDCKKTQRVIIRFNMDKKK
;
A
#
# COMPACT_ATOMS: atom_id res chain seq x y z
N MET A 1 22.09 -18.19 56.44
CA MET A 1 22.73 -16.97 56.97
C MET A 1 24.25 -16.92 56.71
N GLY A 2 24.78 -17.52 55.62
CA GLY A 2 26.24 -17.57 55.37
C GLY A 2 26.81 -16.46 54.46
N LEU A 3 26.01 -15.92 53.53
CA LEU A 3 26.49 -14.96 52.52
C LEU A 3 26.46 -13.49 52.98
N SER A 4 25.56 -13.14 53.90
CA SER A 4 25.47 -11.77 54.46
C SER A 4 26.68 -11.41 55.33
N SER A 5 27.17 -12.38 56.11
CA SER A 5 28.33 -12.18 57.00
C SER A 5 29.65 -11.99 56.24
N ILE A 6 29.79 -12.64 55.08
CA ILE A 6 30.98 -12.53 54.22
C ILE A 6 31.02 -11.15 53.53
N PHE A 7 29.88 -10.65 53.07
CA PHE A 7 29.79 -9.31 52.48
C PHE A 7 30.10 -8.19 53.48
N LEU A 8 29.66 -8.35 54.73
CA LEU A 8 29.92 -7.38 55.80
C LEU A 8 31.40 -7.39 56.23
N MET A 9 32.05 -8.56 56.30
CA MET A 9 33.49 -8.64 56.52
C MET A 9 34.30 -8.01 55.38
N LEU A 10 33.96 -8.28 54.11
CA LEU A 10 34.66 -7.70 52.97
C LEU A 10 34.49 -6.18 52.91
N TYR A 11 33.31 -5.66 53.27
CA TYR A 11 33.07 -4.22 53.34
C TYR A 11 33.85 -3.55 54.47
N VAL A 12 33.94 -4.19 55.65
CA VAL A 12 34.73 -3.69 56.79
C VAL A 12 36.23 -3.74 56.50
N VAL A 13 36.73 -4.82 55.88
CA VAL A 13 38.14 -4.93 55.48
C VAL A 13 38.49 -3.93 54.37
N ALA A 14 37.60 -3.72 53.39
CA ALA A 14 37.78 -2.68 52.38
C ALA A 14 37.81 -1.29 53.01
N SER A 15 36.86 -0.98 53.91
CA SER A 15 36.76 0.33 54.58
C SER A 15 37.92 0.61 55.53
N LEU A 16 38.42 -0.41 56.24
CA LEU A 16 39.64 -0.29 57.06
C LEU A 16 40.87 -0.05 56.19
N ARG A 17 40.98 -0.70 55.03
CA ARG A 17 42.13 -0.55 54.11
C ARG A 17 42.15 0.83 53.43
N THR A 18 41.00 1.41 53.10
CA THR A 18 40.93 2.81 52.64
C THR A 18 41.16 3.82 53.76
N GLY A 19 40.72 3.52 55.00
CA GLY A 19 40.96 4.36 56.17
C GLY A 19 42.44 4.42 56.60
N THR A 20 43.15 3.28 56.59
CA THR A 20 44.57 3.21 56.96
C THR A 20 45.49 3.87 55.93
N ASN A 21 45.18 3.76 54.64
CA ASN A 21 45.96 4.45 53.59
C ASN A 21 45.81 5.98 53.68
N GLY A 22 44.62 6.47 54.05
CA GLY A 22 44.39 7.89 54.30
C GLY A 22 45.16 8.41 55.51
N MET A 23 45.17 7.66 56.62
CA MET A 23 45.92 8.01 57.84
C MET A 23 47.44 7.93 57.66
N GLN A 24 47.95 6.94 56.92
CA GLN A 24 49.39 6.81 56.67
C GLN A 24 49.90 7.95 55.77
N ALA A 25 49.13 8.34 54.75
CA ALA A 25 49.46 9.49 53.91
C ALA A 25 49.39 10.84 54.66
N THR A 26 48.52 10.97 55.67
CA THR A 26 48.49 12.18 56.52
C THR A 26 49.62 12.21 57.54
N ALA A 27 49.97 11.07 58.13
CA ALA A 27 51.12 10.93 59.03
C ALA A 27 52.44 11.20 58.30
N GLU A 28 52.62 10.69 57.07
CA GLU A 28 53.78 10.99 56.23
C GLU A 28 53.84 12.46 55.83
N ASN A 29 52.70 13.08 55.47
CA ASN A 29 52.67 14.52 55.20
C ASN A 29 53.01 15.37 56.43
N GLN A 30 52.56 14.98 57.62
CA GLN A 30 52.93 15.67 58.86
C GLN A 30 54.42 15.49 59.18
N LYS A 31 54.97 14.28 58.99
CA LYS A 31 56.41 14.01 59.17
C LYS A 31 57.25 14.81 58.18
N LEU A 32 56.85 14.87 56.91
CA LEU A 32 57.49 15.71 55.89
C LEU A 32 57.41 17.19 56.26
N LYS A 33 56.28 17.65 56.81
CA LYS A 33 56.11 19.05 57.23
C LYS A 33 57.03 19.41 58.42
N ILE A 34 57.18 18.50 59.38
CA ILE A 34 58.14 18.66 60.50
C ILE A 34 59.58 18.66 59.97
N GLN A 35 59.92 17.75 59.05
CA GLN A 35 61.25 17.72 58.43
C GLN A 35 61.55 18.99 57.62
N VAL A 36 60.57 19.51 56.87
CA VAL A 36 60.70 20.78 56.14
C VAL A 36 60.89 21.95 57.11
N GLN A 37 60.18 21.95 58.25
CA GLN A 37 60.33 22.99 59.28
C GLN A 37 61.71 22.91 59.96
N ASP A 38 62.19 21.70 60.27
CA ASP A 38 63.50 21.47 60.87
C ASP A 38 64.63 21.85 59.91
N LEU A 39 64.54 21.44 58.64
CA LEU A 39 65.47 21.89 57.59
C LEU A 39 65.45 23.41 57.43
N LYS A 40 64.28 24.05 57.54
CA LYS A 40 64.18 25.50 57.47
C LYS A 40 64.87 26.18 58.66
N ASN A 41 64.72 25.66 59.87
CA ASN A 41 65.41 26.16 61.06
C ASN A 41 66.93 25.92 60.99
N GLN A 42 67.36 24.77 60.48
CA GLN A 42 68.77 24.47 60.21
C GLN A 42 69.35 25.40 59.16
N LEU A 43 68.63 25.66 58.06
CA LEU A 43 69.00 26.65 57.05
C LEU A 43 69.12 28.05 57.64
N GLN A 44 68.17 28.47 58.48
CA GLN A 44 68.21 29.78 59.16
C GLN A 44 69.41 29.91 60.11
N THR A 45 69.76 28.83 60.81
CA THR A 45 70.93 28.78 61.69
C THR A 45 72.23 28.82 60.89
N TYR A 46 72.28 28.08 59.78
CA TYR A 46 73.41 28.13 58.85
C TYR A 46 73.55 29.51 58.19
N GLU A 47 72.44 30.15 57.80
CA GLU A 47 72.45 31.49 57.22
C GLU A 47 72.94 32.54 58.23
N SER A 48 72.56 32.44 59.51
CA SER A 48 73.04 33.39 60.53
C SER A 48 74.52 33.19 60.89
N VAL A 49 74.99 31.94 60.95
CA VAL A 49 76.41 31.61 61.14
C VAL A 49 77.23 32.06 59.94
N LYS A 50 76.70 31.87 58.72
CA LYS A 50 77.29 32.35 57.48
C LYS A 50 77.36 33.87 57.45
N GLU A 51 76.26 34.59 57.73
CA GLU A 51 76.26 36.07 57.79
C GLU A 51 77.27 36.61 58.80
N ASN A 52 77.37 35.99 59.99
CA ASN A 52 78.34 36.41 61.00
C ASN A 52 79.79 36.18 60.55
N TYR A 53 80.08 35.05 59.90
CA TYR A 53 81.39 34.77 59.30
C TYR A 53 81.72 35.78 58.18
N MET A 54 80.78 36.04 57.28
CA MET A 54 80.94 36.96 56.16
C MET A 54 81.07 38.43 56.59
N GLN A 55 80.45 38.84 57.69
CA GLN A 55 80.55 40.22 58.20
C GLN A 55 81.77 40.47 59.09
N ASN A 56 82.21 39.47 59.88
CA ASN A 56 83.18 39.71 60.96
C ASN A 56 84.52 38.99 60.80
N LYS A 57 84.66 38.00 59.89
CA LYS A 57 85.85 37.12 59.83
C LYS A 57 86.37 36.77 58.43
N ALA A 58 85.59 36.93 57.37
CA ALA A 58 86.01 36.58 56.01
C ALA A 58 87.02 37.58 55.42
N ALA A 59 88.03 37.09 54.71
CA ALA A 59 88.93 37.95 53.93
C ALA A 59 88.17 38.52 52.71
N LYS A 60 88.53 39.73 52.27
CA LYS A 60 87.80 40.43 51.19
C LYS A 60 87.69 39.62 49.88
N SER A 61 88.68 38.77 49.59
CA SER A 61 88.68 37.86 48.44
C SER A 61 87.70 36.69 48.59
N GLU A 62 87.51 36.14 49.78
CA GLU A 62 86.55 35.06 50.04
C GLU A 62 85.11 35.56 49.92
N LEU A 63 84.86 36.82 50.28
CA LEU A 63 83.56 37.45 50.12
C LEU A 63 83.19 37.63 48.63
N GLU A 64 84.17 38.02 47.80
CA GLU A 64 83.99 38.18 46.35
C GLU A 64 83.76 36.83 45.65
N GLU A 65 84.55 35.80 45.95
CA GLU A 65 84.36 34.44 45.39
C GLU A 65 83.01 33.84 45.77
N TYR A 66 82.57 34.05 47.02
CA TYR A 66 81.26 33.59 47.46
C TYR A 66 80.12 34.32 46.75
N ASN A 67 80.20 35.65 46.59
CA ASN A 67 79.20 36.42 45.88
C ASN A 67 79.12 36.00 44.40
N GLU A 68 80.26 35.77 43.76
CA GLU A 68 80.32 35.26 42.38
C GLU A 68 79.70 33.85 42.27
N LEU A 69 79.95 32.97 43.25
CA LEU A 69 79.36 31.63 43.28
C LEU A 69 77.83 31.68 43.50
N MET A 70 77.35 32.57 44.37
CA MET A 70 75.92 32.76 44.63
C MET A 70 75.19 33.38 43.44
N ASP A 71 75.82 34.31 42.72
CA ASP A 71 75.28 34.87 41.48
C ASP A 71 75.18 33.80 40.39
N LYS A 72 76.21 32.94 40.24
CA LYS A 72 76.17 31.78 39.32
C LYS A 72 75.09 30.77 39.70
N LEU A 73 74.90 30.49 40.98
CA LEU A 73 73.85 29.60 41.48
C LEU A 73 72.45 30.18 41.24
N SER A 74 72.28 31.50 41.43
CA SER A 74 71.04 32.20 41.15
C SER A 74 70.68 32.16 39.65
N LEU A 75 71.67 32.36 38.78
CA LEU A 75 71.54 32.18 37.32
C LEU A 75 71.12 30.74 36.97
N LEU A 76 71.81 29.73 37.50
CA LEU A 76 71.47 28.32 37.28
C LEU A 76 70.06 27.96 37.78
N GLN A 77 69.65 28.52 38.92
CA GLN A 77 68.32 28.29 39.49
C GLN A 77 67.22 28.96 38.65
N GLN A 78 67.50 30.16 38.12
CA GLN A 78 66.61 30.87 37.21
C GLN A 78 66.48 30.12 35.87
N ASP A 79 67.60 29.66 35.30
CA ASP A 79 67.62 28.86 34.06
C ASP A 79 66.85 27.54 34.22
N ALA A 80 67.07 26.83 35.33
CA ALA A 80 66.35 25.59 35.63
C ALA A 80 64.84 25.81 35.83
N LYS A 81 64.46 26.96 36.42
CA LYS A 81 63.05 27.35 36.58
C LYS A 81 62.41 27.69 35.25
N ASP A 82 63.08 28.47 34.41
CA ASP A 82 62.60 28.84 33.07
C ASP A 82 62.48 27.60 32.17
N GLU A 83 63.42 26.65 32.28
CA GLU A 83 63.37 25.38 31.55
C GLU A 83 62.23 24.48 32.04
N LYS A 84 62.02 24.39 33.36
CA LYS A 84 60.86 23.68 33.93
C LYS A 84 59.53 24.27 33.49
N ASP A 85 59.40 25.59 33.46
CA ASP A 85 58.17 26.27 33.03
C ASP A 85 57.91 26.05 31.53
N LYS A 86 58.97 26.08 30.71
CA LYS A 86 58.91 25.74 29.28
C LYS A 86 58.46 24.30 29.03
N LEU A 87 59.03 23.33 29.73
CA LEU A 87 58.63 21.92 29.63
C LEU A 87 57.19 21.71 30.08
N THR A 88 56.75 22.42 31.13
CA THR A 88 55.36 22.37 31.62
C THR A 88 54.38 22.94 30.60
N GLN A 89 54.72 24.04 29.92
CA GLN A 89 53.91 24.58 28.82
C GLN A 89 53.86 23.62 27.62
N GLN A 90 54.98 23.00 27.25
CA GLN A 90 55.01 22.00 26.18
C GLN A 90 54.16 20.77 26.50
N ALA A 91 54.19 20.29 27.75
CA ALA A 91 53.35 19.19 28.21
C ALA A 91 51.85 19.55 28.12
N LYS A 92 51.45 20.75 28.56
CA LYS A 92 50.05 21.23 28.41
C LYS A 92 49.63 21.33 26.94
N ALA A 93 50.49 21.84 26.07
CA ALA A 93 50.23 21.94 24.64
C ALA A 93 50.09 20.54 23.99
N ASN A 94 50.90 19.57 24.39
CA ASN A 94 50.78 18.19 23.93
C ASN A 94 49.51 17.51 24.45
N GLY A 95 49.12 17.73 25.71
CA GLY A 95 47.84 17.26 26.24
C GLY A 95 46.63 17.81 25.48
N GLN A 96 46.67 19.09 25.07
CA GLN A 96 45.63 19.66 24.21
C GLN A 96 45.61 19.05 22.81
N LYS A 97 46.79 18.72 22.23
CA LYS A 97 46.87 18.00 20.94
C LYS A 97 46.28 16.60 21.04
N GLU A 98 46.53 15.89 22.14
CA GLU A 98 45.97 14.55 22.39
C GLU A 98 44.44 14.60 22.54
N LEU A 99 43.92 15.59 23.28
CA LEU A 99 42.48 15.81 23.42
C LEU A 99 41.81 16.14 22.08
N ALA A 100 42.44 16.97 21.25
CA ALA A 100 41.97 17.27 19.90
C ALA A 100 42.02 16.03 18.99
N LEU A 101 43.09 15.21 19.08
CA LEU A 101 43.23 13.97 18.31
C LEU A 101 42.15 12.96 18.69
N ASN A 102 41.87 12.78 19.99
CA ASN A 102 40.83 11.89 20.48
C ASN A 102 39.43 12.34 20.01
N LYS A 103 39.14 13.65 20.03
CA LYS A 103 37.90 14.19 19.46
C LYS A 103 37.78 13.92 17.96
N TYR A 104 38.88 14.12 17.22
CA TYR A 104 38.91 13.86 15.77
C TYR A 104 38.71 12.36 15.46
N GLN A 105 39.37 11.46 16.20
CA GLN A 105 39.18 10.02 16.08
C GLN A 105 37.75 9.57 16.40
N GLN A 106 37.11 10.19 17.40
CA GLN A 106 35.72 9.92 17.74
C GLN A 106 34.76 10.39 16.64
N MET A 107 35.03 11.55 16.03
CA MET A 107 34.28 12.06 14.88
C MET A 107 34.40 11.13 13.67
N VAL A 108 35.62 10.68 13.34
CA VAL A 108 35.88 9.71 12.27
C VAL A 108 35.16 8.38 12.52
N ARG A 109 35.19 7.85 13.75
CA ARG A 109 34.43 6.63 14.10
C ARG A 109 32.92 6.81 13.92
N ASN A 110 32.38 7.97 14.31
CA ASN A 110 30.96 8.26 14.14
C ASN A 110 30.57 8.37 12.67
N VAL A 111 31.41 9.00 11.83
CA VAL A 111 31.20 9.09 10.38
C VAL A 111 31.27 7.71 9.72
N ILE A 112 32.26 6.88 10.07
CA ILE A 112 32.42 5.52 9.53
C ILE A 112 31.27 4.61 9.97
N ASN A 113 30.87 4.65 11.24
CA ASN A 113 29.75 3.84 11.73
C ASN A 113 28.41 4.28 11.13
N SER A 114 28.18 5.59 10.98
CA SER A 114 27.01 6.12 10.26
C SER A 114 27.00 5.68 8.80
N SER A 115 28.14 5.74 8.11
CA SER A 115 28.30 5.25 6.73
C SER A 115 27.97 3.76 6.61
N LYS A 116 28.53 2.91 7.49
CA LYS A 116 28.33 1.46 7.47
C LYS A 116 26.87 1.07 7.75
N PHE A 117 26.23 1.73 8.72
CA PHE A 117 24.82 1.53 9.02
C PHE A 117 23.90 2.01 7.89
N SER A 118 24.28 3.10 7.21
CA SER A 118 23.57 3.62 6.03
C SER A 118 23.65 2.64 4.85
N LYS A 119 24.80 2.01 4.62
CA LYS A 119 24.98 1.03 3.54
C LYS A 119 24.08 -0.20 3.73
N VAL A 120 24.04 -0.76 4.94
CA VAL A 120 23.16 -1.88 5.30
C VAL A 120 21.67 -1.50 5.14
N LYS A 121 21.29 -0.28 5.54
CA LYS A 121 19.91 0.22 5.32
C LYS A 121 19.55 0.36 3.83
N ILE A 122 20.51 0.76 2.98
CA ILE A 122 20.30 0.86 1.52
C ILE A 122 20.20 -0.54 0.89
N GLU A 123 21.02 -1.49 1.33
CA GLU A 123 20.94 -2.89 0.89
C GLU A 123 19.58 -3.52 1.24
N ASN A 124 19.12 -3.38 2.49
CA ASN A 124 17.78 -3.85 2.89
C ASN A 124 16.65 -3.15 2.11
N ARG A 125 16.86 -1.92 1.63
CA ARG A 125 15.88 -1.20 0.79
C ARG A 125 15.86 -1.71 -0.65
N ASN A 126 17.01 -2.06 -1.20
CA ASN A 126 17.09 -2.69 -2.51
C ASN A 126 16.38 -4.04 -2.49
N GLU A 127 16.49 -4.80 -1.40
CA GLU A 127 15.70 -6.04 -1.21
C GLU A 127 14.20 -5.78 -1.24
N VAL A 128 13.70 -4.77 -0.52
CA VAL A 128 12.27 -4.40 -0.58
C VAL A 128 11.87 -3.97 -1.99
N ILE A 129 12.70 -3.18 -2.69
CA ILE A 129 12.43 -2.79 -4.09
C ILE A 129 12.34 -4.02 -4.99
N THR A 130 13.28 -4.96 -4.87
CA THR A 130 13.30 -6.20 -5.65
C THR A 130 12.10 -7.10 -5.35
N GLU A 131 11.74 -7.25 -4.08
CA GLU A 131 10.53 -7.98 -3.68
C GLU A 131 9.27 -7.34 -4.30
N LYS A 132 9.20 -6.01 -4.33
CA LYS A 132 8.06 -5.30 -4.96
C LYS A 132 8.09 -5.36 -6.49
N GLU A 133 9.26 -5.43 -7.13
CA GLU A 133 9.36 -5.72 -8.56
C GLU A 133 8.79 -7.10 -8.88
N ASN A 134 9.07 -8.11 -8.06
CA ASN A 134 8.51 -9.46 -8.23
C ASN A 134 6.98 -9.44 -8.11
N VAL A 135 6.41 -8.69 -7.15
CA VAL A 135 4.96 -8.49 -7.05
C VAL A 135 4.38 -7.85 -8.32
N ILE A 136 5.06 -6.86 -8.91
CA ILE A 136 4.63 -6.26 -10.18
C ILE A 136 4.64 -7.30 -11.31
N VAL A 137 5.66 -8.16 -11.38
CA VAL A 137 5.74 -9.23 -12.38
C VAL A 137 4.61 -10.24 -12.21
N GLU A 138 4.32 -10.68 -10.98
CA GLU A 138 3.18 -11.57 -10.70
C GLU A 138 1.85 -10.93 -11.15
N LYS A 139 1.68 -9.62 -10.91
CA LYS A 139 0.49 -8.90 -11.35
C LYS A 139 0.39 -8.72 -12.87
N ASP A 140 1.50 -8.58 -13.59
CA ASP A 140 1.49 -8.60 -15.06
C ASP A 140 1.06 -9.97 -15.61
N VAL A 141 1.44 -11.08 -14.96
CA VAL A 141 0.99 -12.43 -15.33
C VAL A 141 -0.52 -12.60 -15.11
N GLU A 142 -1.05 -12.11 -13.98
CA GLU A 142 -2.49 -12.14 -13.71
C GLU A 142 -3.30 -11.32 -14.74
N ILE A 143 -2.78 -10.16 -15.17
CA ILE A 143 -3.39 -9.34 -16.24
C ILE A 143 -3.44 -10.14 -17.56
N GLN A 144 -2.36 -10.84 -17.91
CA GLN A 144 -2.33 -11.68 -19.11
C GLN A 144 -3.36 -12.83 -19.06
N GLU A 145 -3.59 -13.43 -17.90
CA GLU A 145 -4.66 -14.41 -17.75
C GLU A 145 -6.05 -13.80 -17.95
N GLN A 146 -6.27 -12.57 -17.47
CA GLN A 146 -7.54 -11.86 -17.66
C GLN A 146 -7.75 -11.48 -19.13
N ASP A 147 -6.71 -11.05 -19.84
CA ASP A 147 -6.76 -10.79 -21.29
C ASP A 147 -7.08 -12.05 -22.09
N SER A 148 -6.53 -13.19 -21.70
CA SER A 148 -6.85 -14.48 -22.32
C SER A 148 -8.33 -14.86 -22.12
N LYS A 149 -8.90 -14.55 -20.94
CA LYS A 149 -10.33 -14.74 -20.65
C LYS A 149 -11.20 -13.78 -21.46
N ILE A 150 -10.82 -12.51 -21.61
CA ILE A 150 -11.50 -11.53 -22.49
C ILE A 150 -11.50 -12.03 -23.94
N THR A 151 -10.37 -12.56 -24.40
CA THR A 151 -10.25 -13.13 -25.75
C THR A 151 -11.23 -14.29 -25.96
N THR A 152 -11.33 -15.17 -24.97
CA THR A 152 -12.27 -16.31 -25.00
C THR A 152 -13.73 -15.83 -25.00
N LEU A 153 -14.08 -14.85 -24.17
CA LEU A 153 -15.42 -14.25 -24.15
C LEU A 153 -15.77 -13.58 -25.47
N ASN A 154 -14.83 -12.89 -26.11
CA ASN A 154 -15.02 -12.29 -27.44
C ASN A 154 -15.27 -13.36 -28.51
N GLN A 155 -14.57 -14.49 -28.46
CA GLN A 155 -14.83 -15.62 -29.36
C GLN A 155 -16.24 -16.19 -29.17
N ASP A 156 -16.69 -16.38 -27.92
CA ASP A 156 -18.05 -16.83 -27.60
C ASP A 156 -19.12 -15.84 -28.08
N ILE A 157 -18.90 -14.53 -27.89
CA ILE A 157 -19.78 -13.47 -28.43
C ILE A 157 -19.91 -13.58 -29.95
N ASN A 158 -18.79 -13.72 -30.65
CA ASN A 158 -18.76 -13.87 -32.11
C ASN A 158 -19.49 -15.14 -32.57
N GLN A 159 -19.30 -16.25 -31.87
CA GLN A 159 -19.97 -17.51 -32.17
C GLN A 159 -21.49 -17.42 -31.95
N LYS A 160 -21.93 -16.76 -30.86
CA LYS A 160 -23.36 -16.50 -30.58
C LYS A 160 -23.99 -15.60 -31.63
N GLN A 161 -23.28 -14.57 -32.09
CA GLN A 161 -23.75 -13.72 -33.20
C GLN A 161 -23.93 -14.51 -34.50
N ARG A 162 -22.97 -15.38 -34.85
CA ARG A 162 -23.11 -16.29 -36.01
C ARG A 162 -24.30 -17.23 -35.87
N THR A 163 -24.52 -17.78 -34.67
CA THR A 163 -25.66 -18.67 -34.38
C THR A 163 -27.00 -17.94 -34.55
N ILE A 164 -27.08 -16.67 -34.11
CA ILE A 164 -28.28 -15.83 -34.32
C ILE A 164 -28.53 -15.63 -35.82
N ALA A 165 -27.50 -15.26 -36.60
CA ALA A 165 -27.61 -15.06 -38.04
C ALA A 165 -28.04 -16.34 -38.78
N GLN A 166 -27.51 -17.50 -38.38
CA GLN A 166 -27.92 -18.80 -38.92
C GLN A 166 -29.40 -19.10 -38.65
N LYS A 167 -29.88 -18.86 -37.42
CA LYS A 167 -31.29 -19.06 -37.06
C LYS A 167 -32.22 -18.11 -37.84
N GLU A 168 -31.80 -16.86 -38.06
CA GLU A 168 -32.54 -15.91 -38.90
C GLU A 168 -32.63 -16.36 -40.35
N SER A 169 -31.54 -16.92 -40.89
CA SER A 169 -31.54 -17.53 -42.23
C SER A 169 -32.48 -18.74 -42.31
N GLN A 170 -32.49 -19.62 -41.30
CA GLN A 170 -33.40 -20.78 -41.25
C GLN A 170 -34.87 -20.37 -41.18
N ILE A 171 -35.20 -19.31 -40.44
CA ILE A 171 -36.55 -18.74 -40.40
C ILE A 171 -36.95 -18.23 -41.78
N ALA A 172 -36.07 -17.50 -42.48
CA ALA A 172 -36.33 -17.03 -43.84
C ALA A 172 -36.57 -18.20 -44.82
N GLN A 173 -35.71 -19.22 -44.79
CA GLN A 173 -35.87 -20.42 -45.61
C GLN A 173 -37.18 -21.16 -45.34
N THR A 174 -37.61 -21.25 -44.08
CA THR A 174 -38.88 -21.88 -43.70
C THR A 174 -40.07 -21.12 -44.30
N ASN A 175 -40.03 -19.78 -44.24
CA ASN A 175 -41.05 -18.92 -44.84
C ASN A 175 -41.08 -19.01 -46.38
N ASP A 176 -39.92 -19.06 -47.03
CA ASP A 176 -39.82 -19.22 -48.48
C ASP A 176 -40.34 -20.58 -48.94
N ALA A 177 -39.99 -21.66 -48.23
CA ALA A 177 -40.49 -23.00 -48.48
C ALA A 177 -42.02 -23.08 -48.30
N LEU A 178 -42.56 -22.44 -47.25
CA LEU A 178 -44.01 -22.31 -47.07
C LEU A 178 -44.66 -21.60 -48.26
N ASN A 179 -44.09 -20.48 -48.72
CA ASN A 179 -44.61 -19.73 -49.86
C ASN A 179 -44.60 -20.54 -51.17
N GLN A 180 -43.54 -21.32 -51.41
CA GLN A 180 -43.47 -22.21 -52.57
C GLN A 180 -44.54 -23.31 -52.51
N LYS A 181 -44.64 -24.03 -51.37
CA LYS A 181 -45.67 -25.06 -51.18
C LYS A 181 -47.08 -24.49 -51.31
N MET A 182 -47.31 -23.26 -50.83
CA MET A 182 -48.58 -22.56 -51.00
C MET A 182 -48.91 -22.26 -52.47
N LYS A 183 -47.91 -21.88 -53.28
CA LYS A 183 -48.09 -21.67 -54.74
C LYS A 183 -48.45 -22.98 -55.46
N GLU A 184 -47.73 -24.06 -55.17
CA GLU A 184 -47.99 -25.40 -55.74
C GLU A 184 -49.38 -25.93 -55.38
N LEU A 185 -49.78 -25.74 -54.13
CA LEU A 185 -51.08 -26.17 -53.65
C LEU A 185 -52.21 -25.38 -54.32
N LYS A 186 -52.03 -24.06 -54.49
CA LYS A 186 -52.97 -23.20 -55.22
C LYS A 186 -53.07 -23.59 -56.70
N TYR A 187 -51.95 -23.88 -57.34
CA TYR A 187 -51.91 -24.38 -58.72
C TYR A 187 -52.71 -25.69 -58.86
N SER A 188 -52.50 -26.64 -57.95
CA SER A 188 -53.18 -27.94 -57.96
C SER A 188 -54.69 -27.83 -57.74
N TYR A 189 -55.13 -26.89 -56.90
CA TYR A 189 -56.53 -26.55 -56.71
C TYR A 189 -57.16 -25.96 -57.98
N ASN A 190 -56.49 -24.97 -58.60
CA ASN A 190 -56.99 -24.31 -59.81
C ASN A 190 -57.13 -25.26 -61.03
N HIS A 191 -56.36 -26.36 -61.05
CA HIS A 191 -56.43 -27.39 -62.10
C HIS A 191 -57.29 -28.60 -61.69
N ALA A 192 -58.20 -28.41 -60.73
CA ALA A 192 -59.16 -29.41 -60.24
C ALA A 192 -58.55 -30.74 -59.74
N LYS A 193 -57.24 -30.77 -59.43
CA LYS A 193 -56.56 -31.97 -58.90
C LYS A 193 -56.90 -32.24 -57.42
N MET A 194 -57.65 -31.35 -56.77
CA MET A 194 -58.12 -31.49 -55.39
C MET A 194 -59.39 -30.68 -55.15
N THR A 195 -60.17 -31.08 -54.14
CA THR A 195 -61.38 -30.37 -53.72
C THR A 195 -61.06 -29.14 -52.84
N GLN A 196 -61.97 -28.17 -52.79
CA GLN A 196 -61.81 -26.96 -51.96
C GLN A 196 -61.60 -27.27 -50.47
N LYS A 197 -62.34 -28.26 -49.95
CA LYS A 197 -62.18 -28.73 -48.57
C LYS A 197 -60.80 -29.32 -48.31
N ALA A 198 -60.29 -30.14 -49.24
CA ALA A 198 -58.96 -30.73 -49.14
C ALA A 198 -57.84 -29.65 -49.24
N TYR A 199 -58.02 -28.66 -50.12
CA TYR A 199 -57.13 -27.50 -50.24
C TYR A 199 -57.06 -26.71 -48.94
N ASN A 200 -58.21 -26.30 -48.39
CA ASN A 200 -58.27 -25.51 -47.15
C ASN A 200 -57.63 -26.25 -45.96
N ASN A 201 -57.87 -27.56 -45.84
CA ASN A 201 -57.24 -28.38 -44.80
C ASN A 201 -55.72 -28.46 -44.95
N ARG A 202 -55.19 -28.61 -46.18
CA ARG A 202 -53.75 -28.63 -46.43
C ARG A 202 -53.09 -27.28 -46.21
N VAL A 203 -53.73 -26.17 -46.62
CA VAL A 203 -53.26 -24.81 -46.31
C VAL A 203 -53.16 -24.61 -44.81
N LYS A 204 -54.21 -24.97 -44.07
CA LYS A 204 -54.24 -24.85 -42.61
C LYS A 204 -53.07 -25.62 -41.98
N LYS A 205 -52.92 -26.90 -42.35
CA LYS A 205 -51.85 -27.76 -41.82
C LYS A 205 -50.45 -27.24 -42.15
N LEU A 206 -50.20 -26.83 -43.40
CA LEU A 206 -48.91 -26.27 -43.83
C LEU A 206 -48.55 -24.99 -43.07
N LYS A 207 -49.54 -24.12 -42.83
CA LYS A 207 -49.35 -22.90 -42.04
C LYS A 207 -49.06 -23.22 -40.58
N GLU A 208 -49.79 -24.17 -39.98
CA GLU A 208 -49.56 -24.61 -38.60
C GLU A 208 -48.15 -25.22 -38.43
N GLU A 209 -47.75 -26.14 -39.30
CA GLU A 209 -46.42 -26.78 -39.27
C GLU A 209 -45.27 -25.76 -39.43
N ALA A 210 -45.39 -24.84 -40.41
CA ALA A 210 -44.38 -23.81 -40.61
C ALA A 210 -44.34 -22.81 -39.45
N GLN A 211 -45.49 -22.50 -38.86
CA GLN A 211 -45.57 -21.58 -37.73
C GLN A 211 -44.95 -22.20 -36.46
N GLU A 212 -45.20 -23.48 -36.17
CA GLU A 212 -44.54 -24.19 -35.07
C GLU A 212 -43.01 -24.19 -35.23
N GLN A 213 -42.51 -24.41 -36.45
CA GLN A 213 -41.08 -24.41 -36.74
C GLN A 213 -40.45 -23.01 -36.60
N VAL A 214 -41.13 -21.96 -37.08
CA VAL A 214 -40.69 -20.57 -36.92
C VAL A 214 -40.71 -20.13 -35.46
N GLU A 215 -41.73 -20.52 -34.69
CA GLU A 215 -41.82 -20.23 -33.25
C GLU A 215 -40.68 -20.91 -32.48
N ALA A 216 -40.41 -22.20 -32.75
CA ALA A 216 -39.29 -22.91 -32.13
C ALA A 216 -37.93 -22.25 -32.44
N LEU A 217 -37.70 -21.85 -33.70
CA LEU A 217 -36.47 -21.16 -34.09
C LEU A 217 -36.37 -19.76 -33.45
N ASN A 218 -37.48 -19.04 -33.33
CA ASN A 218 -37.52 -17.73 -32.67
C ASN A 218 -37.26 -17.82 -31.17
N ASP A 219 -37.82 -18.83 -30.48
CA ASP A 219 -37.57 -19.07 -29.06
C ASP A 219 -36.09 -19.37 -28.82
N GLN A 220 -35.52 -20.27 -29.62
CA GLN A 220 -34.10 -20.58 -29.59
C GLN A 220 -33.22 -19.35 -29.92
N LYS A 221 -33.66 -18.48 -30.85
CA LYS A 221 -32.97 -17.23 -31.17
C LYS A 221 -32.99 -16.29 -29.98
N MET A 222 -34.16 -16.11 -29.35
CA MET A 222 -34.35 -15.22 -28.22
C MET A 222 -33.48 -15.63 -27.03
N GLN A 223 -33.42 -16.94 -26.73
CA GLN A 223 -32.50 -17.49 -25.74
C GLN A 223 -31.03 -17.14 -26.06
N THR A 224 -30.61 -17.27 -27.32
CA THR A 224 -29.24 -16.93 -27.74
C THR A 224 -28.97 -15.42 -27.65
N VAL A 225 -29.95 -14.57 -27.96
CA VAL A 225 -29.86 -13.10 -27.82
C VAL A 225 -29.69 -12.71 -26.34
N THR A 226 -30.47 -13.30 -25.43
CA THR A 226 -30.34 -13.06 -23.99
C THR A 226 -28.97 -13.53 -23.47
N GLN A 227 -28.48 -14.68 -23.93
CA GLN A 227 -27.13 -15.15 -23.61
C GLN A 227 -26.05 -14.18 -24.10
N LEU A 228 -26.20 -13.64 -25.32
CA LEU A 228 -25.28 -12.66 -25.92
C LEU A 228 -25.26 -11.34 -25.14
N GLN A 229 -26.43 -10.78 -24.79
CA GLN A 229 -26.51 -9.53 -24.03
C GLN A 229 -25.80 -9.62 -22.68
N ASN A 230 -25.96 -10.76 -22.02
CA ASN A 230 -25.31 -11.01 -20.74
C ASN A 230 -23.80 -11.24 -20.89
N ALA A 231 -23.34 -11.97 -21.92
CA ALA A 231 -21.92 -12.11 -22.21
C ALA A 231 -21.26 -10.74 -22.48
N LYS A 232 -21.98 -9.84 -23.19
CA LYS A 232 -21.53 -8.45 -23.39
C LYS A 232 -21.49 -7.65 -22.08
N LYS A 233 -22.46 -7.84 -21.19
CA LYS A 233 -22.47 -7.17 -19.87
C LYS A 233 -21.30 -7.64 -19.01
N GLU A 234 -21.05 -8.94 -18.98
CA GLU A 234 -19.91 -9.56 -18.28
C GLU A 234 -18.58 -9.07 -18.84
N LEU A 235 -18.43 -9.07 -20.18
CA LEU A 235 -17.27 -8.50 -20.85
C LEU A 235 -17.09 -7.02 -20.49
N GLY A 236 -18.16 -6.22 -20.46
CA GLY A 236 -18.09 -4.81 -20.08
C GLY A 236 -17.65 -4.60 -18.63
N GLN A 237 -18.14 -5.41 -17.70
CA GLN A 237 -17.73 -5.36 -16.29
C GLN A 237 -16.27 -5.79 -16.12
N LEU A 238 -15.87 -6.90 -16.74
CA LEU A 238 -14.50 -7.41 -16.68
C LEU A 238 -13.52 -6.42 -17.31
N ASN A 239 -13.87 -5.84 -18.45
CA ASN A 239 -13.05 -4.83 -19.13
C ASN A 239 -12.94 -3.55 -18.31
N GLY A 240 -14.01 -3.14 -17.62
CA GLY A 240 -13.98 -1.99 -16.70
C GLY A 240 -13.06 -2.22 -15.51
N GLN A 241 -13.16 -3.39 -14.86
CA GLN A 241 -12.28 -3.79 -13.76
C GLN A 241 -10.82 -3.89 -14.21
N LEU A 242 -10.56 -4.53 -15.37
CA LEU A 242 -9.22 -4.66 -15.92
C LEU A 242 -8.60 -3.29 -16.25
N THR A 243 -9.37 -2.39 -16.86
CA THR A 243 -8.91 -1.03 -17.17
C THR A 243 -8.54 -0.26 -15.90
N GLN A 244 -9.35 -0.39 -14.84
CA GLN A 244 -9.08 0.25 -13.56
C GLN A 244 -7.80 -0.31 -12.91
N VAL A 245 -7.65 -1.63 -12.87
CA VAL A 245 -6.46 -2.30 -12.29
C VAL A 245 -5.20 -1.97 -13.11
N SER A 246 -5.27 -2.06 -14.44
CA SER A 246 -4.16 -1.69 -15.33
C SER A 246 -3.75 -0.24 -15.14
N GLY A 247 -4.71 0.70 -15.09
CA GLY A 247 -4.41 2.12 -14.89
C GLY A 247 -3.77 2.41 -13.53
N GLN A 248 -4.23 1.74 -12.47
CA GLN A 248 -3.61 1.85 -11.14
C GLN A 248 -2.20 1.25 -11.12
N LEU A 249 -1.98 0.14 -11.83
CA LEU A 249 -0.66 -0.49 -11.94
C LEU A 249 0.32 0.40 -12.70
N ASP A 250 -0.09 0.99 -13.81
CA ASP A 250 0.73 1.92 -14.59
C ASP A 250 1.07 3.18 -13.80
N GLN A 251 0.10 3.74 -13.07
CA GLN A 251 0.35 4.87 -12.17
C GLN A 251 1.36 4.51 -11.08
N THR A 252 1.29 3.28 -10.56
CA THR A 252 2.22 2.79 -9.54
C THR A 252 3.62 2.57 -10.12
N LYS A 253 3.73 1.97 -11.32
CA LYS A 253 4.99 1.82 -12.07
C LYS A 253 5.63 3.20 -12.31
N GLY A 254 4.84 4.19 -12.73
CA GLY A 254 5.30 5.56 -12.93
C GLY A 254 5.79 6.24 -11.65
N GLN A 255 5.04 6.09 -10.55
CA GLN A 255 5.45 6.61 -9.24
C GLN A 255 6.72 5.93 -8.72
N LEU A 256 6.82 4.61 -8.85
CA LEU A 256 8.00 3.83 -8.45
C LEU A 256 9.25 4.30 -9.21
N ASN A 257 9.16 4.46 -10.53
CA ASN A 257 10.26 4.97 -11.35
C ASN A 257 10.66 6.39 -10.97
N THR A 258 9.67 7.26 -10.73
CA THR A 258 9.93 8.64 -10.27
C THR A 258 10.64 8.65 -8.92
N THR A 259 10.19 7.84 -7.97
CA THR A 259 10.81 7.74 -6.64
C THR A 259 12.19 7.10 -6.70
N LYS A 260 12.43 6.07 -7.52
CA LYS A 260 13.77 5.54 -7.79
C LYS A 260 14.71 6.62 -8.31
N GLY A 261 14.25 7.43 -9.26
CA GLY A 261 15.01 8.57 -9.78
C GLY A 261 15.34 9.60 -8.71
N GLN A 262 14.36 9.97 -7.88
CA GLN A 262 14.57 10.90 -6.76
C GLN A 262 15.51 10.35 -5.67
N LEU A 263 15.42 9.05 -5.38
CA LEU A 263 16.28 8.38 -4.41
C LEU A 263 17.72 8.32 -4.93
N ALA A 264 17.91 7.99 -6.20
CA ALA A 264 19.22 8.04 -6.85
C ALA A 264 19.82 9.45 -6.83
N ALA A 265 19.01 10.47 -7.13
CA ALA A 265 19.44 11.87 -7.07
C ALA A 265 19.87 12.29 -5.65
N LYS A 266 19.10 11.90 -4.62
CA LYS A 266 19.44 12.18 -3.22
C LYS A 266 20.66 11.40 -2.73
N ALA A 267 20.84 10.16 -3.19
CA ALA A 267 22.04 9.38 -2.92
C ALA A 267 23.28 10.05 -3.54
N GLN A 268 23.17 10.56 -4.76
CA GLN A 268 24.25 11.31 -5.42
C GLN A 268 24.54 12.64 -4.70
N GLU A 269 23.51 13.37 -4.27
CA GLU A 269 23.67 14.58 -3.47
C GLU A 269 24.44 14.31 -2.17
N ALA A 270 24.09 13.24 -1.46
CA ALA A 270 24.78 12.82 -0.25
C ALA A 270 26.24 12.44 -0.52
N ALA A 271 26.53 11.72 -1.61
CA ALA A 271 27.89 11.37 -2.01
C ALA A 271 28.73 12.63 -2.30
N ASN A 272 28.19 13.57 -3.09
CA ASN A 272 28.87 14.82 -3.42
C ASN A 272 29.15 15.69 -2.17
N LEU A 273 28.22 15.74 -1.22
CA LEU A 273 28.42 16.45 0.06
C LEU A 273 29.49 15.77 0.91
N GLN A 274 29.56 14.44 0.87
CA GLN A 274 30.58 13.67 1.58
C GLN A 274 31.98 13.89 0.98
N ASP A 275 32.10 13.99 -0.33
CA ASP A 275 33.35 14.34 -0.99
C ASP A 275 33.80 15.77 -0.63
N LYS A 276 32.87 16.74 -0.62
CA LYS A 276 33.13 18.12 -0.17
C LYS A 276 33.57 18.18 1.30
N LEU A 277 33.01 17.34 2.15
CA LEU A 277 33.43 17.21 3.55
C LEU A 277 34.89 16.75 3.62
N GLY A 278 35.24 15.69 2.87
CA GLY A 278 36.61 15.19 2.78
C GLY A 278 37.60 16.23 2.23
N GLN A 279 37.21 16.99 1.20
CA GLN A 279 38.03 18.10 0.68
C GLN A 279 38.23 19.21 1.72
N SER A 280 37.18 19.58 2.45
CA SER A 280 37.27 20.59 3.52
C SER A 280 38.22 20.18 4.65
N GLU A 281 38.26 18.90 5.00
CA GLU A 281 39.22 18.35 5.96
C GLU A 281 40.67 18.46 5.45
N ILE A 282 40.89 18.18 4.16
CA ILE A 282 42.20 18.28 3.50
C ILE A 282 42.65 19.75 3.44
N GLU A 283 41.80 20.66 2.96
CA GLU A 283 42.08 22.11 2.91
C GLU A 283 42.48 22.65 4.28
N THR A 284 41.77 22.23 5.34
CA THR A 284 42.07 22.67 6.71
C THR A 284 43.43 22.14 7.17
N LYS A 285 43.76 20.88 6.87
CA LYS A 285 45.07 20.29 7.19
C LYS A 285 46.20 20.99 6.43
N GLU A 286 46.03 21.24 5.14
CA GLU A 286 47.00 21.94 4.30
C GLU A 286 47.24 23.36 4.78
N LYS A 287 46.17 24.12 5.09
CA LYS A 287 46.29 25.48 5.62
C LYS A 287 47.03 25.52 6.97
N VAL A 288 46.78 24.56 7.84
CA VAL A 288 47.52 24.42 9.11
C VAL A 288 48.99 24.06 8.87
N ALA A 289 49.28 23.19 7.91
CA ALA A 289 50.64 22.84 7.54
C ALA A 289 51.40 24.02 6.93
N GLN A 290 50.76 24.79 6.05
CA GLN A 290 51.30 26.00 5.45
C GLN A 290 51.64 27.05 6.51
N LEU A 291 50.71 27.37 7.41
CA LEU A 291 50.95 28.32 8.51
C LEU A 291 52.15 27.94 9.36
N LYS A 292 52.32 26.63 9.66
CA LYS A 292 53.48 26.13 10.39
C LYS A 292 54.77 26.27 9.60
N GLY A 293 54.77 25.88 8.32
CA GLY A 293 55.94 25.96 7.44
C GLY A 293 56.40 27.40 7.23
N GLU A 294 55.47 28.32 6.98
CA GLU A 294 55.77 29.77 6.85
C GLU A 294 56.37 30.35 8.12
N PHE A 295 55.83 29.96 9.29
CA PHE A 295 56.38 30.38 10.57
C PHE A 295 57.79 29.82 10.83
N GLU A 296 58.02 28.54 10.56
CA GLU A 296 59.34 27.92 10.73
C GLU A 296 60.39 28.56 9.81
N ALA A 297 60.05 28.80 8.55
CA ALA A 297 60.90 29.49 7.58
C ALA A 297 61.12 30.97 7.93
N GLY A 298 60.10 31.65 8.45
CA GLY A 298 60.20 33.02 8.96
C GLY A 298 61.13 33.09 10.17
N ARG A 299 60.94 32.20 11.15
CA ARG A 299 61.77 32.10 12.35
C ARG A 299 63.23 31.81 12.02
N GLY A 300 63.50 30.93 11.06
CA GLY A 300 64.86 30.65 10.59
C GLY A 300 65.54 31.89 9.99
N ARG A 301 64.83 32.65 9.15
CA ARG A 301 65.33 33.90 8.55
C ARG A 301 65.56 34.99 9.58
N GLU A 302 64.62 35.19 10.50
CA GLU A 302 64.73 36.19 11.57
C GLU A 302 65.88 35.87 12.52
N LYS A 303 66.07 34.60 12.88
CA LYS A 303 67.20 34.16 13.71
C LYS A 303 68.54 34.41 13.01
N ALA A 304 68.65 34.02 11.73
CA ALA A 304 69.86 34.26 10.95
C ALA A 304 70.17 35.76 10.77
N ALA A 305 69.15 36.58 10.54
CA ALA A 305 69.30 38.04 10.44
C ALA A 305 69.77 38.65 11.77
N PHE A 306 69.18 38.22 12.90
CA PHE A 306 69.57 38.68 14.23
C PHE A 306 71.01 38.27 14.58
N GLU A 307 71.41 37.03 14.29
CA GLU A 307 72.79 36.57 14.47
C GLU A 307 73.79 37.34 13.59
N ALA A 308 73.42 37.69 12.36
CA ALA A 308 74.25 38.51 11.48
C ALA A 308 74.37 39.96 11.96
N GLU A 309 73.28 40.53 12.51
CA GLU A 309 73.25 41.88 13.09
C GLU A 309 74.19 41.96 14.31
N LEU A 310 74.15 40.96 15.19
CA LEU A 310 75.05 40.86 16.35
C LEU A 310 76.52 40.76 15.93
N LYS A 311 76.84 40.04 14.84
CA LYS A 311 78.22 39.92 14.33
C LYS A 311 78.77 41.20 13.70
N LYS A 312 77.91 42.07 13.14
CA LYS A 312 78.32 43.33 12.50
C LYS A 312 78.67 44.43 13.50
N GLN A 313 78.07 44.42 14.69
CA GLN A 313 78.31 45.44 15.72
C GLN A 313 79.51 45.04 16.60
N LYS A 314 80.72 45.41 16.18
CA LYS A 314 81.95 45.21 16.98
C LYS A 314 81.94 46.14 18.20
N GLY A 315 82.10 45.58 19.41
CA GLY A 315 82.29 46.33 20.67
C GLY A 315 81.10 46.36 21.63
N LEU A 316 80.05 45.56 21.41
CA LEU A 316 78.93 45.43 22.36
C LEU A 316 79.37 44.70 23.65
N GLY A 317 79.08 45.27 24.82
CA GLY A 317 79.28 44.62 26.11
C GLY A 317 78.28 43.47 26.35
N ALA A 318 78.68 42.46 27.13
CA ALA A 318 77.90 41.24 27.36
C ALA A 318 76.46 41.50 27.86
N ALA A 319 76.24 42.55 28.66
CA ALA A 319 74.93 42.93 29.17
C ALA A 319 73.96 43.41 28.06
N GLU A 320 74.46 44.13 27.04
CA GLU A 320 73.62 44.63 25.95
C GLU A 320 73.28 43.52 24.94
N ILE A 321 74.18 42.54 24.76
CA ILE A 321 73.90 41.32 23.98
C ILE A 321 72.78 40.53 24.66
N ALA A 322 72.88 40.28 25.97
CA ALA A 322 71.85 39.57 26.74
C ALA A 322 70.49 40.28 26.71
N ARG A 323 70.47 41.63 26.79
CA ARG A 323 69.23 42.42 26.68
C ARG A 323 68.56 42.22 25.31
N ARG A 324 69.32 42.32 24.22
CA ARG A 324 68.79 42.16 22.86
C ARG A 324 68.36 40.74 22.54
N GLU A 325 69.08 39.74 23.05
CA GLU A 325 68.66 38.33 22.97
C GLU A 325 67.37 38.07 23.73
N GLY A 326 67.21 38.68 24.91
CA GLY A 326 65.97 38.65 25.69
C GLY A 326 64.79 39.29 24.95
N GLU A 327 65.00 40.45 24.32
CA GLU A 327 63.98 41.13 23.50
C GLU A 327 63.61 40.32 22.26
N PHE A 328 64.60 39.73 21.57
CA PHE A 328 64.37 38.86 20.42
C PHE A 328 63.59 37.59 20.81
N ARG A 329 63.90 36.97 21.95
CA ARG A 329 63.13 35.84 22.49
C ARG A 329 61.69 36.23 22.81
N LYS A 330 61.46 37.34 23.49
CA LYS A 330 60.10 37.84 23.79
C LYS A 330 59.30 38.13 22.53
N ALA A 331 59.93 38.72 21.51
CA ALA A 331 59.29 38.94 20.21
C ALA A 331 58.96 37.61 19.50
N GLY A 332 59.85 36.62 19.58
CA GLY A 332 59.61 35.26 19.08
C GLY A 332 58.43 34.57 19.77
N GLU A 333 58.37 34.64 21.10
CA GLU A 333 57.26 34.08 21.90
C GLU A 333 55.92 34.76 21.57
N ALA A 334 55.91 36.08 21.36
CA ALA A 334 54.70 36.80 20.94
C ALA A 334 54.21 36.35 19.55
N LYS A 335 55.12 36.16 18.60
CA LYS A 335 54.78 35.63 17.26
C LYS A 335 54.32 34.17 17.31
N GLU A 336 54.92 33.35 18.17
CA GLU A 336 54.49 31.95 18.38
C GLU A 336 53.07 31.87 18.97
N ARG A 337 52.73 32.75 19.93
CA ARG A 337 51.35 32.89 20.43
C ARG A 337 50.39 33.37 19.36
N ALA A 338 50.79 34.33 18.51
CA ALA A 338 49.96 34.81 17.41
C ALA A 338 49.68 33.69 16.39
N LEU A 339 50.68 32.90 16.01
CA LEU A 339 50.51 31.72 15.16
C LEU A 339 49.59 30.68 15.81
N ALA A 340 49.76 30.39 17.10
CA ALA A 340 48.88 29.48 17.81
C ALA A 340 47.42 29.94 17.76
N GLY A 341 47.17 31.26 17.88
CA GLY A 341 45.87 31.88 17.66
C GLY A 341 45.34 31.70 16.24
N GLN A 342 46.16 31.91 15.22
CA GLN A 342 45.78 31.72 13.81
C GLN A 342 45.48 30.25 13.47
N ILE A 343 46.25 29.31 14.00
CA ILE A 343 46.01 27.87 13.84
C ILE A 343 44.71 27.48 14.55
N ALA A 344 44.46 27.99 15.75
CA ALA A 344 43.22 27.74 16.47
C ALA A 344 42.00 28.29 15.72
N ALA A 345 42.11 29.51 15.17
CA ALA A 345 41.06 30.11 14.35
C ALA A 345 40.81 29.33 13.05
N ALA A 346 41.87 28.89 12.35
CA ALA A 346 41.75 28.09 11.13
C ALA A 346 41.09 26.73 11.41
N LYS A 347 41.44 26.07 12.51
CA LYS A 347 40.79 24.82 12.94
C LYS A 347 39.33 25.03 13.32
N ALA A 348 39.02 26.07 14.08
CA ALA A 348 37.64 26.37 14.47
C ALA A 348 36.76 26.69 13.25
N ALA A 349 37.29 27.39 12.26
CA ALA A 349 36.60 27.66 11.00
C ALA A 349 36.36 26.37 10.19
N GLY A 350 37.36 25.49 10.11
CA GLY A 350 37.23 24.17 9.49
C GLY A 350 36.18 23.30 10.17
N GLU A 351 36.24 23.18 11.50
CA GLU A 351 35.26 22.42 12.30
C GLU A 351 33.82 22.96 12.14
N ALA A 352 33.65 24.29 12.04
CA ALA A 352 32.35 24.89 11.80
C ALA A 352 31.79 24.53 10.41
N LYS A 353 32.64 24.57 9.37
CA LYS A 353 32.28 24.17 7.99
C LYS A 353 31.97 22.67 7.91
N GLU A 354 32.74 21.82 8.58
CA GLU A 354 32.52 20.37 8.67
C GLU A 354 31.19 20.04 9.36
N ARG A 355 30.87 20.69 10.48
CA ARG A 355 29.58 20.49 11.17
C ARG A 355 28.39 20.88 10.31
N MET A 356 28.49 21.98 9.57
CA MET A 356 27.43 22.42 8.67
C MET A 356 27.20 21.42 7.53
N LEU A 357 28.27 20.96 6.88
CA LEU A 357 28.20 19.96 5.82
C LEU A 357 27.67 18.61 6.35
N ALA A 358 28.10 18.19 7.54
CA ALA A 358 27.59 16.98 8.18
C ALA A 358 26.09 17.05 8.49
N GLY A 359 25.60 18.23 8.92
CA GLY A 359 24.17 18.48 9.10
C GLY A 359 23.39 18.34 7.80
N GLN A 360 23.86 18.94 6.72
CA GLN A 360 23.23 18.85 5.39
C GLN A 360 23.17 17.41 4.87
N VAL A 361 24.21 16.61 5.12
CA VAL A 361 24.22 15.18 4.77
C VAL A 361 23.15 14.41 5.54
N GLU A 362 22.98 14.66 6.83
CA GLU A 362 21.94 14.02 7.64
C GLU A 362 20.53 14.43 7.22
N ASP A 363 20.30 15.71 6.91
CA ASP A 363 19.00 16.19 6.46
C ASP A 363 18.61 15.59 5.10
N ALA A 364 19.54 15.56 4.14
CA ALA A 364 19.31 14.93 2.84
C ALA A 364 18.99 13.43 2.98
N LYS A 365 19.63 12.74 3.95
CA LYS A 365 19.33 11.34 4.27
C LYS A 365 17.94 11.17 4.84
N ARG A 366 17.56 11.97 5.85
CA ARG A 366 16.23 11.90 6.50
C ARG A 366 15.09 12.15 5.52
N GLU A 367 15.24 13.11 4.63
CA GLU A 367 14.26 13.36 3.57
C GLU A 367 14.07 12.14 2.67
N GLY A 368 15.17 11.47 2.31
CA GLY A 368 15.13 10.21 1.58
C GLY A 368 14.40 9.11 2.36
N GLU A 369 14.61 9.01 3.69
CA GLU A 369 13.93 8.02 4.53
C GLU A 369 12.42 8.26 4.63
N ALA A 370 12.00 9.50 4.84
CA ALA A 370 10.58 9.85 4.93
C ALA A 370 9.82 9.52 3.63
N LYS A 371 10.42 9.83 2.48
CA LYS A 371 9.83 9.52 1.17
C LYS A 371 9.72 8.02 0.91
N ALA A 372 10.73 7.24 1.28
CA ALA A 372 10.71 5.78 1.14
C ALA A 372 9.61 5.14 2.02
N SER A 373 9.47 5.60 3.27
CA SER A 373 8.44 5.10 4.20
C SER A 373 7.02 5.41 3.71
N ALA A 374 6.79 6.64 3.23
CA ALA A 374 5.50 7.03 2.64
C ALA A 374 5.12 6.15 1.43
N LEU A 375 6.09 5.74 0.62
CA LEU A 375 5.87 4.84 -0.51
C LEU A 375 5.45 3.44 -0.03
N SER A 376 6.16 2.90 0.97
CA SER A 376 5.84 1.60 1.56
C SER A 376 4.40 1.56 2.10
N GLY A 377 3.96 2.64 2.76
CA GLY A 377 2.60 2.76 3.26
C GLY A 377 1.54 2.75 2.15
N LYS A 378 1.76 3.49 1.06
CA LYS A 378 0.84 3.52 -0.09
C LYS A 378 0.74 2.17 -0.79
N ILE A 379 1.87 1.48 -0.98
CA ILE A 379 1.90 0.14 -1.60
C ILE A 379 1.15 -0.88 -0.74
N ALA A 380 1.35 -0.85 0.58
CA ALA A 380 0.61 -1.72 1.50
C ALA A 380 -0.90 -1.47 1.48
N GLY A 381 -1.32 -0.20 1.39
CA GLY A 381 -2.73 0.18 1.25
C GLY A 381 -3.37 -0.38 -0.02
N LEU A 382 -2.67 -0.28 -1.16
CA LEU A 382 -3.13 -0.82 -2.45
C LEU A 382 -3.23 -2.36 -2.42
N ALA A 383 -2.25 -3.04 -1.83
CA ALA A 383 -2.29 -4.49 -1.66
C ALA A 383 -3.51 -4.95 -0.83
N GLY A 384 -3.87 -4.17 0.19
CA GLY A 384 -5.09 -4.38 0.98
C GLY A 384 -6.38 -4.26 0.14
N GLN A 385 -6.52 -3.17 -0.62
CA GLN A 385 -7.69 -2.92 -1.48
C GLN A 385 -7.86 -3.99 -2.57
N LEU A 386 -6.76 -4.46 -3.14
CA LEU A 386 -6.79 -5.50 -4.16
C LEU A 386 -7.24 -6.84 -3.58
N LYS A 387 -6.70 -7.24 -2.42
CA LYS A 387 -7.11 -8.47 -1.73
C LYS A 387 -8.59 -8.44 -1.33
N GLU A 388 -9.10 -7.28 -0.94
CA GLU A 388 -10.53 -7.08 -0.68
C GLU A 388 -11.36 -7.28 -1.94
N THR A 389 -10.94 -6.68 -3.06
CA THR A 389 -11.58 -6.84 -4.38
C THR A 389 -11.56 -8.29 -4.87
N GLU A 390 -10.44 -9.00 -4.69
CA GLU A 390 -10.30 -10.44 -4.98
C GLU A 390 -11.28 -11.27 -4.14
N GLY A 391 -11.41 -10.94 -2.85
CA GLY A 391 -12.36 -11.57 -1.93
C GLY A 391 -13.82 -11.38 -2.38
N GLU A 392 -14.21 -10.16 -2.74
CA GLU A 392 -15.55 -9.86 -3.27
C GLU A 392 -15.84 -10.57 -4.60
N LEU A 393 -14.86 -10.64 -5.49
CA LEU A 393 -15.00 -11.32 -6.78
C LEU A 393 -15.14 -12.84 -6.60
N SER A 394 -14.34 -13.42 -5.70
CA SER A 394 -14.42 -14.84 -5.36
C SER A 394 -15.80 -15.20 -4.79
N LYS A 395 -16.33 -14.37 -3.88
CA LYS A 395 -17.70 -14.52 -3.35
C LYS A 395 -18.76 -14.42 -4.44
N THR A 396 -18.64 -13.43 -5.32
CA THR A 396 -19.60 -13.24 -6.43
C THR A 396 -19.59 -14.42 -7.41
N ARG A 397 -18.42 -15.01 -7.69
CA ARG A 397 -18.29 -16.21 -8.53
C ARG A 397 -18.92 -17.43 -7.88
N ALA A 398 -18.68 -17.64 -6.59
CA ALA A 398 -19.27 -18.75 -5.85
C ALA A 398 -20.81 -18.65 -5.82
N GLU A 399 -21.35 -17.46 -5.61
CA GLU A 399 -22.80 -17.20 -5.67
C GLU A 399 -23.35 -17.53 -7.07
N LEU A 400 -22.71 -17.05 -8.14
CA LEU A 400 -23.17 -17.28 -9.51
C LEU A 400 -23.16 -18.77 -9.87
N ALA A 401 -22.10 -19.49 -9.53
CA ALA A 401 -21.99 -20.93 -9.79
C ALA A 401 -23.08 -21.71 -9.04
N ALA A 402 -23.38 -21.32 -7.80
CA ALA A 402 -24.47 -21.90 -7.04
C ALA A 402 -25.83 -21.62 -7.69
N ARG A 403 -26.11 -20.37 -8.10
CA ARG A 403 -27.35 -20.01 -8.84
C ARG A 403 -27.53 -20.85 -10.10
N GLN A 404 -26.48 -20.95 -10.92
CA GLN A 404 -26.50 -21.72 -12.17
C GLN A 404 -26.76 -23.21 -11.92
N LYS A 405 -26.14 -23.78 -10.89
CA LYS A 405 -26.34 -25.18 -10.51
C LYS A 405 -27.79 -25.42 -10.11
N ILE A 406 -28.36 -24.56 -9.26
CA ILE A 406 -29.77 -24.64 -8.83
C ILE A 406 -30.70 -24.55 -10.03
N ALA A 407 -30.52 -23.54 -10.88
CA ALA A 407 -31.36 -23.34 -12.05
C ALA A 407 -31.27 -24.54 -13.02
N GLY A 408 -30.08 -25.11 -13.18
CA GLY A 408 -29.86 -26.34 -13.95
C GLY A 408 -30.56 -27.56 -13.35
N ASP A 409 -30.55 -27.70 -12.02
CA ASP A 409 -31.22 -28.79 -11.31
C ASP A 409 -32.75 -28.67 -11.41
N ILE A 410 -33.30 -27.44 -11.28
CA ILE A 410 -34.72 -27.16 -11.51
C ILE A 410 -35.09 -27.54 -12.94
N LYS A 411 -34.31 -27.11 -13.93
CA LYS A 411 -34.58 -27.40 -15.34
C LYS A 411 -34.62 -28.91 -15.60
N LYS A 412 -33.59 -29.63 -15.16
CA LYS A 412 -33.54 -31.10 -15.30
C LYS A 412 -34.71 -31.78 -14.60
N GLY A 413 -35.08 -31.29 -13.41
CA GLY A 413 -36.22 -31.81 -12.67
C GLY A 413 -37.54 -31.59 -13.40
N PHE A 414 -37.76 -30.39 -13.93
CA PHE A 414 -38.96 -30.03 -14.66
C PHE A 414 -39.09 -30.79 -15.98
N ASP A 415 -38.00 -30.90 -16.75
CA ASP A 415 -37.94 -31.70 -17.98
C ASP A 415 -38.33 -33.16 -17.70
N LYS A 416 -37.79 -33.76 -16.62
CA LYS A 416 -38.13 -35.14 -16.21
C LYS A 416 -39.58 -35.31 -15.77
N ALA A 417 -40.17 -34.29 -15.16
CA ALA A 417 -41.56 -34.30 -14.69
C ALA A 417 -42.56 -33.86 -15.78
N GLY A 418 -42.09 -33.56 -17.00
CA GLY A 418 -42.93 -33.10 -18.10
C GLY A 418 -43.54 -31.71 -17.85
N ILE A 419 -42.90 -30.89 -17.02
CA ILE A 419 -43.34 -29.53 -16.72
C ILE A 419 -42.69 -28.58 -17.70
N LYS A 420 -43.51 -27.83 -18.44
CA LYS A 420 -43.01 -26.73 -19.26
C LYS A 420 -42.76 -25.52 -18.35
N ALA A 421 -41.55 -24.99 -18.40
CA ALA A 421 -41.21 -23.73 -17.76
C ALA A 421 -40.06 -23.07 -18.52
N ASP A 422 -40.03 -21.75 -18.48
CA ASP A 422 -38.87 -20.97 -18.89
C ASP A 422 -38.02 -20.69 -17.65
N ILE A 423 -36.75 -21.10 -17.69
CA ILE A 423 -35.84 -21.01 -16.55
C ILE A 423 -34.62 -20.21 -16.98
N ASP A 424 -34.44 -19.04 -16.38
CA ASP A 424 -33.25 -18.24 -16.57
C ASP A 424 -32.12 -18.81 -15.71
N LEU A 425 -31.15 -19.46 -16.37
CA LEU A 425 -29.99 -20.06 -15.71
C LEU A 425 -29.08 -19.02 -15.01
N LYS A 426 -29.26 -17.72 -15.26
CA LYS A 426 -28.46 -16.63 -14.70
C LYS A 426 -29.12 -16.01 -13.46
N SER A 427 -30.39 -15.64 -13.56
CA SER A 427 -31.11 -15.05 -12.41
C SER A 427 -31.64 -16.11 -11.45
N GLY A 428 -31.91 -17.32 -11.96
CA GLY A 428 -32.66 -18.35 -11.25
C GLY A 428 -34.18 -18.19 -11.36
N ASP A 429 -34.65 -17.31 -12.25
CA ASP A 429 -36.08 -17.06 -12.45
C ASP A 429 -36.75 -18.24 -13.12
N VAL A 430 -37.89 -18.63 -12.58
CA VAL A 430 -38.71 -19.73 -13.11
C VAL A 430 -40.07 -19.19 -13.49
N VAL A 431 -40.33 -19.13 -14.79
CA VAL A 431 -41.64 -18.82 -15.33
C VAL A 431 -42.34 -20.14 -15.62
N ILE A 432 -43.30 -20.51 -14.76
CA ILE A 432 -44.08 -21.72 -14.97
C ILE A 432 -45.03 -21.51 -16.16
N ASP A 433 -44.95 -22.39 -17.15
CA ASP A 433 -45.86 -22.38 -18.28
C ASP A 433 -47.12 -23.18 -17.91
N PHE A 434 -48.23 -22.46 -17.73
CA PHE A 434 -49.55 -23.05 -17.51
C PHE A 434 -50.23 -23.48 -18.84
N GLY A 435 -49.51 -23.47 -19.95
CA GLY A 435 -50.00 -23.80 -21.29
C GLY A 435 -51.01 -22.75 -21.78
N GLN A 436 -52.22 -23.20 -22.07
CA GLN A 436 -53.34 -22.31 -22.45
C GLN A 436 -54.17 -21.85 -21.23
N ALA A 437 -53.82 -22.32 -20.02
CA ALA A 437 -54.54 -22.03 -18.79
C ALA A 437 -54.06 -20.73 -18.15
N TYR A 438 -54.49 -19.60 -18.69
CA TYR A 438 -54.26 -18.28 -18.11
C TYR A 438 -55.40 -17.89 -17.16
N PHE A 439 -55.13 -16.95 -16.25
CA PHE A 439 -56.19 -16.28 -15.49
C PHE A 439 -57.22 -15.67 -16.44
N ASP A 440 -58.49 -15.75 -16.07
CA ASP A 440 -59.55 -15.06 -16.81
C ASP A 440 -59.39 -13.54 -16.68
N ASN A 441 -60.07 -12.82 -17.56
CA ASN A 441 -60.10 -11.36 -17.51
C ASN A 441 -60.63 -10.89 -16.14
N ASP A 442 -59.97 -9.90 -15.54
CA ASP A 442 -60.27 -9.40 -14.18
C ASP A 442 -60.30 -10.48 -13.08
N SER A 443 -59.66 -11.63 -13.31
CA SER A 443 -59.68 -12.74 -12.37
C SER A 443 -58.30 -13.03 -11.79
N SER A 444 -58.31 -13.48 -10.55
CA SER A 444 -57.18 -14.07 -9.82
C SER A 444 -57.44 -15.52 -9.40
N ALA A 445 -58.58 -16.09 -9.80
CA ALA A 445 -58.96 -17.45 -9.44
C ALA A 445 -58.11 -18.46 -10.23
N LEU A 446 -57.53 -19.43 -9.53
CA LEU A 446 -56.81 -20.53 -10.17
C LEU A 446 -57.78 -21.47 -10.86
N LYS A 447 -57.48 -21.81 -12.10
CA LYS A 447 -58.18 -22.86 -12.84
C LYS A 447 -57.66 -24.23 -12.43
N LYS A 448 -58.45 -25.28 -12.66
CA LYS A 448 -58.04 -26.66 -12.39
C LYS A 448 -56.71 -27.01 -13.06
N GLN A 449 -56.54 -26.66 -14.33
CA GLN A 449 -55.31 -26.90 -15.08
C GLN A 449 -54.08 -26.23 -14.44
N MET A 450 -54.22 -25.01 -13.90
CA MET A 450 -53.14 -24.31 -13.21
C MET A 450 -52.77 -25.02 -11.90
N ARG A 451 -53.78 -25.47 -11.14
CA ARG A 451 -53.59 -26.29 -9.93
C ARG A 451 -52.84 -27.58 -10.25
N ASP A 452 -53.24 -28.29 -11.31
CA ASP A 452 -52.61 -29.53 -11.76
C ASP A 452 -51.11 -29.32 -12.11
N VAL A 453 -50.74 -28.17 -12.69
CA VAL A 453 -49.34 -27.80 -12.96
C VAL A 453 -48.57 -27.50 -11.67
N LEU A 454 -49.15 -26.72 -10.76
CA LEU A 454 -48.53 -26.39 -9.47
C LEU A 454 -48.29 -27.66 -8.63
N GLN A 455 -49.23 -28.60 -8.63
CA GLN A 455 -49.10 -29.90 -7.95
C GLN A 455 -47.89 -30.71 -8.43
N LYS A 456 -47.50 -30.55 -9.70
CA LYS A 456 -46.30 -31.21 -10.25
C LYS A 456 -45.03 -30.39 -10.05
N ALA A 457 -45.11 -29.07 -10.23
CA ALA A 457 -43.95 -28.19 -10.23
C ALA A 457 -43.37 -27.91 -8.85
N MET A 458 -44.22 -27.65 -7.86
CA MET A 458 -43.78 -27.27 -6.52
C MET A 458 -42.94 -28.34 -5.80
N PRO A 459 -43.28 -29.64 -5.86
CA PRO A 459 -42.43 -30.69 -5.30
C PRO A 459 -41.01 -30.68 -5.89
N VAL A 460 -40.89 -30.51 -7.21
CA VAL A 460 -39.60 -30.52 -7.90
C VAL A 460 -38.81 -29.25 -7.61
N TYR A 461 -39.48 -28.09 -7.61
CA TYR A 461 -38.87 -26.80 -7.32
C TYR A 461 -38.34 -26.75 -5.88
N SER A 462 -39.18 -27.14 -4.91
CA SER A 462 -38.83 -27.21 -3.49
C SER A 462 -37.65 -28.14 -3.24
N LYS A 463 -37.66 -29.34 -3.85
CA LYS A 463 -36.54 -30.29 -3.75
C LYS A 463 -35.24 -29.75 -4.37
N SER A 464 -35.31 -28.99 -5.46
CA SER A 464 -34.13 -28.42 -6.10
C SER A 464 -33.48 -27.32 -5.26
N LEU A 465 -34.29 -26.55 -4.51
CA LEU A 465 -33.80 -25.51 -3.60
C LEU A 465 -33.28 -26.05 -2.27
N PHE A 466 -33.99 -27.02 -1.68
CA PHE A 466 -33.75 -27.42 -0.29
C PHE A 466 -33.24 -28.85 -0.12
N GLY A 467 -33.19 -29.64 -1.19
CA GLY A 467 -32.71 -31.02 -1.15
C GLY A 467 -31.20 -31.16 -1.00
N ASN A 468 -30.44 -30.10 -1.31
CA ASN A 468 -29.00 -30.04 -1.10
C ASN A 468 -28.69 -29.04 0.02
N LYS A 469 -28.06 -29.50 1.11
CA LYS A 469 -27.76 -28.66 2.28
C LYS A 469 -26.88 -27.45 1.94
N ASP A 470 -25.85 -27.64 1.11
CA ASP A 470 -24.88 -26.61 0.71
C ASP A 470 -25.53 -25.47 -0.11
N VAL A 471 -26.61 -25.80 -0.80
CA VAL A 471 -27.42 -24.86 -1.57
C VAL A 471 -28.45 -24.18 -0.67
N SER A 472 -29.16 -24.98 0.12
CA SER A 472 -30.30 -24.56 0.94
C SER A 472 -29.95 -23.46 1.94
N SER A 473 -28.73 -23.50 2.51
CA SER A 473 -28.24 -22.53 3.48
C SER A 473 -28.03 -21.14 2.91
N ASN A 474 -28.00 -21.02 1.58
CA ASN A 474 -27.74 -19.79 0.87
C ASN A 474 -29.01 -19.20 0.26
N ILE A 475 -30.18 -19.85 0.39
CA ILE A 475 -31.46 -19.32 -0.09
C ILE A 475 -32.03 -18.36 0.96
N SER A 476 -32.25 -17.10 0.59
CA SER A 476 -32.77 -16.05 1.48
C SER A 476 -34.25 -15.78 1.31
N ALA A 477 -34.81 -16.05 0.13
CA ALA A 477 -36.24 -15.90 -0.14
C ALA A 477 -36.65 -16.65 -1.42
N VAL A 478 -37.94 -16.95 -1.52
CA VAL A 478 -38.59 -17.36 -2.77
C VAL A 478 -39.76 -16.40 -3.01
N GLU A 479 -39.76 -15.70 -4.12
CA GLU A 479 -40.75 -14.68 -4.45
C GLU A 479 -41.69 -15.18 -5.55
N VAL A 480 -43.00 -15.11 -5.30
CA VAL A 480 -44.05 -15.33 -6.30
C VAL A 480 -44.48 -13.96 -6.81
N ILE A 481 -44.16 -13.67 -8.07
CA ILE A 481 -44.30 -12.35 -8.70
C ILE A 481 -45.39 -12.42 -9.76
N GLY A 482 -46.46 -11.69 -9.56
CA GLY A 482 -47.56 -11.61 -10.53
C GLY A 482 -47.41 -10.45 -11.50
N PHE A 483 -47.82 -10.67 -12.75
CA PHE A 483 -47.85 -9.67 -13.80
C PHE A 483 -49.26 -9.50 -14.38
N ALA A 484 -49.52 -8.31 -14.90
CA ALA A 484 -50.71 -7.97 -15.64
C ALA A 484 -50.33 -7.40 -17.01
N SER A 485 -51.26 -7.49 -17.97
CA SER A 485 -51.07 -6.85 -19.27
C SER A 485 -51.21 -5.32 -19.16
N PRO A 486 -50.55 -4.51 -20.01
CA PRO A 486 -50.75 -3.06 -20.09
C PRO A 486 -52.06 -2.69 -20.78
N THR A 487 -53.15 -3.36 -20.40
CA THR A 487 -54.50 -3.10 -20.91
C THR A 487 -55.44 -2.84 -19.75
N TYR A 488 -56.38 -1.92 -19.95
CA TYR A 488 -57.38 -1.54 -18.96
C TYR A 488 -58.61 -1.02 -19.68
N LYS A 489 -59.82 -1.51 -19.37
CA LYS A 489 -61.08 -1.10 -20.04
C LYS A 489 -61.00 -1.12 -21.58
N GLY A 490 -60.31 -2.12 -22.15
CA GLY A 490 -60.19 -2.29 -23.61
C GLY A 490 -59.19 -1.36 -24.30
N ARG A 491 -58.49 -0.47 -23.57
CA ARG A 491 -57.42 0.38 -24.11
C ARG A 491 -56.04 -0.09 -23.65
N PHE A 492 -55.04 0.16 -24.49
CA PHE A 492 -53.64 0.06 -24.11
C PHE A 492 -53.28 1.20 -23.14
N VAL A 493 -52.41 0.92 -22.18
CA VAL A 493 -51.93 1.86 -21.17
C VAL A 493 -50.43 2.00 -21.36
N ASP A 494 -49.98 3.21 -21.67
CA ASP A 494 -48.55 3.51 -21.73
C ASP A 494 -47.96 3.49 -20.31
N PRO A 495 -46.97 2.63 -20.00
CA PRO A 495 -46.37 2.56 -18.67
C PRO A 495 -45.60 3.81 -18.25
N SER A 496 -45.26 4.68 -19.19
CA SER A 496 -44.59 5.96 -18.94
C SER A 496 -45.56 7.14 -18.79
N SER A 497 -46.84 6.94 -19.01
CA SER A 497 -47.85 7.99 -18.92
C SER A 497 -48.16 8.37 -17.46
N ASN A 498 -48.30 9.67 -17.24
CA ASN A 498 -48.69 10.26 -15.96
C ASN A 498 -50.14 10.78 -15.97
N LYS A 499 -50.93 10.46 -17.00
CA LYS A 499 -52.35 10.82 -17.05
C LYS A 499 -53.10 10.14 -15.91
N LYS A 500 -54.10 10.82 -15.36
CA LYS A 500 -54.86 10.33 -14.20
C LYS A 500 -55.48 8.95 -14.47
N GLU A 501 -56.03 8.76 -15.67
CA GLU A 501 -56.67 7.52 -16.09
C GLU A 501 -55.67 6.36 -16.26
N ASP A 502 -54.41 6.67 -16.60
CA ASP A 502 -53.33 5.68 -16.73
C ASP A 502 -52.77 5.28 -15.37
N ILE A 503 -52.71 6.22 -14.42
CA ILE A 503 -52.36 5.94 -13.03
C ILE A 503 -53.43 5.06 -12.37
N GLU A 504 -54.72 5.31 -12.64
CA GLU A 504 -55.80 4.43 -12.16
C GLU A 504 -55.66 3.01 -12.73
N ALA A 505 -55.38 2.90 -14.04
CA ALA A 505 -55.12 1.61 -14.68
C ALA A 505 -53.91 0.88 -14.08
N LEU A 506 -52.83 1.61 -13.78
CA LEU A 506 -51.64 1.07 -13.13
C LEU A 506 -51.96 0.52 -11.74
N LYS A 507 -52.68 1.29 -10.91
CA LYS A 507 -53.10 0.86 -9.56
C LYS A 507 -53.96 -0.40 -9.60
N TYR A 508 -54.93 -0.44 -10.50
CA TYR A 508 -55.79 -1.60 -10.68
C TYR A 508 -55.00 -2.84 -11.12
N ASN A 509 -54.14 -2.72 -12.13
CA ASN A 509 -53.34 -3.84 -12.62
C ASN A 509 -52.26 -4.27 -11.63
N MET A 510 -51.79 -3.36 -10.77
CA MET A 510 -50.92 -3.69 -9.64
C MET A 510 -51.63 -4.60 -8.65
N ASP A 511 -52.82 -4.21 -8.18
CA ASP A 511 -53.63 -5.02 -7.26
C ASP A 511 -54.01 -6.37 -7.88
N LEU A 512 -54.46 -6.39 -9.14
CA LEU A 512 -54.79 -7.63 -9.84
C LEU A 512 -53.59 -8.58 -9.93
N SER A 513 -52.41 -8.05 -10.28
CA SER A 513 -51.18 -8.83 -10.36
C SER A 513 -50.77 -9.41 -9.00
N TYR A 514 -50.91 -8.63 -7.92
CA TYR A 514 -50.70 -9.10 -6.55
C TYR A 514 -51.69 -10.18 -6.14
N ARG A 515 -53.00 -10.00 -6.42
CA ARG A 515 -54.04 -11.00 -6.12
C ARG A 515 -53.77 -12.33 -6.83
N ARG A 516 -53.30 -12.30 -8.07
CA ARG A 516 -52.89 -13.50 -8.85
C ARG A 516 -51.68 -14.21 -8.23
N ALA A 517 -50.66 -13.47 -7.82
CA ALA A 517 -49.53 -14.05 -7.11
C ALA A 517 -49.96 -14.66 -5.76
N ARG A 518 -50.84 -13.96 -5.04
CA ARG A 518 -51.39 -14.41 -3.76
C ARG A 518 -52.22 -15.69 -3.89
N SER A 519 -52.99 -15.86 -4.97
CA SER A 519 -53.77 -17.09 -5.16
C SER A 519 -52.88 -18.32 -5.36
N ILE A 520 -51.75 -18.17 -6.06
CA ILE A 520 -50.72 -19.22 -6.17
C ILE A 520 -50.08 -19.48 -4.81
N PHE A 521 -49.67 -18.43 -4.10
CA PHE A 521 -49.10 -18.56 -2.76
C PHE A 521 -50.04 -19.31 -1.81
N ASN A 522 -51.31 -18.91 -1.73
CA ASN A 522 -52.31 -19.58 -0.88
C ASN A 522 -52.47 -21.05 -1.26
N TYR A 523 -52.47 -21.38 -2.56
CA TYR A 523 -52.56 -22.75 -3.02
C TYR A 523 -51.33 -23.59 -2.64
N ILE A 524 -50.13 -22.99 -2.64
CA ILE A 524 -48.89 -23.65 -2.22
C ILE A 524 -48.89 -23.93 -0.70
N LEU A 525 -49.54 -23.07 0.09
CA LEU A 525 -49.63 -23.22 1.54
C LEU A 525 -50.72 -24.20 2.00
N ASP A 526 -51.71 -24.46 1.14
CA ASP A 526 -52.86 -25.30 1.48
C ASP A 526 -52.47 -26.79 1.45
N GLU A 527 -52.13 -27.31 2.63
CA GLU A 527 -51.75 -28.72 2.81
C GLU A 527 -52.84 -29.72 2.46
N ASP A 528 -54.12 -29.31 2.47
CA ASP A 528 -55.21 -30.20 2.04
C ASP A 528 -55.26 -30.31 0.50
N GLN A 529 -54.67 -29.34 -0.21
CA GLN A 529 -54.62 -29.30 -1.67
C GLN A 529 -53.30 -29.86 -2.25
N ILE A 530 -52.18 -29.62 -1.57
CA ILE A 530 -50.85 -30.04 -2.04
C ILE A 530 -49.89 -30.29 -0.87
N LYS A 531 -49.30 -31.48 -0.82
CA LYS A 531 -48.22 -31.85 0.11
C LYS A 531 -46.97 -32.24 -0.64
N PHE A 532 -45.82 -31.69 -0.24
CA PHE A 532 -44.55 -32.03 -0.87
C PHE A 532 -43.35 -31.89 0.07
N GLN A 533 -42.24 -32.54 -0.31
CA GLN A 533 -41.01 -32.50 0.47
C GLN A 533 -40.42 -31.08 0.52
N TYR A 534 -39.85 -30.72 1.67
CA TYR A 534 -39.26 -29.41 1.97
C TYR A 534 -40.24 -28.23 1.98
N GLN A 535 -41.56 -28.48 2.03
CA GLN A 535 -42.57 -27.43 2.17
C GLN A 535 -42.32 -26.57 3.41
N ASN A 536 -42.01 -27.18 4.56
CA ASN A 536 -41.65 -26.46 5.80
C ASN A 536 -40.39 -25.58 5.68
N ASN A 537 -39.49 -25.85 4.72
CA ASN A 537 -38.34 -25.01 4.43
C ASN A 537 -38.69 -23.88 3.46
N LEU A 538 -39.58 -24.16 2.50
CA LEU A 538 -40.03 -23.20 1.51
C LEU A 538 -40.94 -22.12 2.13
N VAL A 539 -41.90 -22.51 2.95
CA VAL A 539 -42.96 -21.61 3.47
C VAL A 539 -42.40 -20.36 4.17
N PRO A 540 -41.42 -20.46 5.10
CA PRO A 540 -40.84 -19.27 5.75
C PRO A 540 -40.11 -18.33 4.79
N MET A 541 -39.70 -18.84 3.63
CA MET A 541 -38.95 -18.09 2.62
C MET A 541 -39.87 -17.42 1.59
N LEU A 542 -41.15 -17.79 1.53
CA LEU A 542 -42.06 -17.31 0.49
C LEU A 542 -42.43 -15.84 0.68
N LYS A 543 -42.41 -15.11 -0.43
CA LYS A 543 -42.84 -13.71 -0.56
C LYS A 543 -43.78 -13.59 -1.74
N VAL A 544 -44.67 -12.60 -1.69
CA VAL A 544 -45.64 -12.33 -2.75
C VAL A 544 -45.50 -10.89 -3.21
N SER A 545 -45.42 -10.67 -4.51
CA SER A 545 -45.40 -9.33 -5.08
C SER A 545 -46.24 -9.24 -6.36
N GLY A 546 -46.76 -8.03 -6.61
CA GLY A 546 -47.36 -7.64 -7.88
C GLY A 546 -46.44 -6.66 -8.60
N ARG A 547 -46.32 -6.78 -9.92
CA ARG A 547 -45.50 -5.88 -10.74
C ARG A 547 -46.30 -5.13 -11.80
N SER A 548 -47.62 -5.33 -11.83
CA SER A 548 -48.48 -4.78 -12.88
C SER A 548 -47.89 -5.12 -14.27
N PHE A 549 -47.79 -4.13 -15.16
CA PHE A 549 -47.19 -4.23 -16.49
C PHE A 549 -45.81 -3.51 -16.59
N LEU A 550 -45.12 -3.29 -15.47
CA LEU A 550 -43.94 -2.42 -15.39
C LEU A 550 -42.60 -3.08 -15.81
N GLU A 551 -42.58 -4.38 -16.07
CA GLU A 551 -41.35 -5.10 -16.45
C GLU A 551 -41.31 -5.37 -17.96
N THR A 552 -40.17 -5.02 -18.58
CA THR A 552 -39.85 -4.95 -20.02
C THR A 552 -40.84 -5.58 -20.99
N MET A 553 -41.55 -4.72 -21.73
CA MET A 553 -42.11 -5.06 -23.04
C MET A 553 -41.55 -4.09 -24.07
N LYS A 554 -41.21 -4.58 -25.26
CA LYS A 554 -40.81 -3.73 -26.38
C LYS A 554 -42.06 -2.98 -26.86
N ILE A 555 -42.25 -1.76 -26.37
CA ILE A 555 -43.36 -0.91 -26.81
C ILE A 555 -42.93 -0.23 -28.11
N ASN A 556 -43.56 -0.61 -29.21
CA ASN A 556 -43.45 0.15 -30.44
C ASN A 556 -44.34 1.39 -30.32
N ARG A 557 -43.84 2.58 -30.67
CA ARG A 557 -44.53 3.87 -30.43
C ARG A 557 -45.89 4.02 -31.15
N ASN A 558 -46.25 3.08 -32.03
CA ASN A 558 -47.44 3.14 -32.89
C ASN A 558 -48.62 2.27 -32.42
N VAL A 559 -48.66 1.85 -31.15
CA VAL A 559 -49.73 0.99 -30.64
C VAL A 559 -50.87 1.84 -30.05
N ALA A 560 -51.95 2.00 -30.82
CA ALA A 560 -53.10 2.83 -30.43
C ALA A 560 -54.19 2.07 -29.66
N SER A 561 -54.25 0.74 -29.76
CA SER A 561 -55.32 -0.09 -29.17
C SER A 561 -54.78 -1.32 -28.42
N ALA A 562 -55.57 -1.83 -27.46
CA ALA A 562 -55.25 -3.08 -26.76
C ALA A 562 -55.18 -4.25 -27.74
N THR A 563 -56.03 -4.28 -28.76
CA THR A 563 -56.06 -5.33 -29.77
C THR A 563 -54.76 -5.37 -30.58
N ASP A 564 -54.24 -4.21 -30.97
CA ASP A 564 -52.98 -4.12 -31.73
C ASP A 564 -51.77 -4.45 -30.84
N PHE A 565 -51.82 -4.04 -29.57
CA PHE A 565 -50.82 -4.43 -28.58
C PHE A 565 -50.76 -5.95 -28.41
N CYS A 566 -51.92 -6.58 -28.21
CA CYS A 566 -52.03 -8.02 -27.94
C CYS A 566 -51.69 -8.88 -29.15
N LYS A 567 -51.96 -8.39 -30.38
CA LYS A 567 -51.48 -9.04 -31.62
C LYS A 567 -49.95 -9.06 -31.71
N GLN A 568 -49.28 -8.02 -31.20
CA GLN A 568 -47.83 -7.89 -31.29
C GLN A 568 -47.08 -8.59 -30.13
N ASN A 569 -47.67 -8.65 -28.93
CA ASN A 569 -46.96 -9.03 -27.70
C ASN A 569 -47.57 -10.23 -26.96
N ASP A 570 -48.61 -10.87 -27.50
CA ASP A 570 -49.37 -11.96 -26.85
C ASP A 570 -49.73 -11.62 -25.38
N CYS A 571 -50.82 -10.87 -25.22
CA CYS A 571 -51.30 -10.45 -23.90
C CYS A 571 -51.60 -11.58 -22.91
N LYS A 572 -51.68 -12.84 -23.36
CA LYS A 572 -51.81 -13.96 -22.44
C LYS A 572 -50.46 -14.25 -21.77
N LYS A 573 -49.37 -14.25 -22.53
CA LYS A 573 -48.01 -14.42 -22.02
C LYS A 573 -47.55 -13.29 -21.08
N THR A 574 -48.16 -12.10 -21.17
CA THR A 574 -47.88 -10.99 -20.26
C THR A 574 -48.62 -11.10 -18.91
N GLN A 575 -49.66 -11.94 -18.84
CA GLN A 575 -50.41 -12.24 -17.62
C GLN A 575 -49.83 -13.46 -16.90
N ARG A 576 -48.52 -13.44 -16.71
CA ARG A 576 -47.75 -14.56 -16.14
C ARG A 576 -47.50 -14.40 -14.65
N VAL A 577 -47.04 -15.49 -14.05
CA VAL A 577 -46.47 -15.48 -12.71
C VAL A 577 -45.07 -16.08 -12.78
N ILE A 578 -44.13 -15.43 -12.11
CA ILE A 578 -42.73 -15.86 -12.00
C ILE A 578 -42.50 -16.30 -10.56
N ILE A 579 -41.83 -17.42 -10.38
CA ILE A 579 -41.29 -17.85 -9.10
C ILE A 579 -39.78 -17.66 -9.16
N ARG A 580 -39.23 -16.83 -8.27
CA ARG A 580 -37.81 -16.46 -8.21
C ARG A 580 -37.25 -16.88 -6.87
N PHE A 581 -36.05 -17.44 -6.82
CA PHE A 581 -35.32 -17.57 -5.56
C PHE A 581 -34.24 -16.48 -5.45
N ASN A 582 -33.99 -16.04 -4.23
CA ASN A 582 -32.93 -15.10 -3.90
C ASN A 582 -31.90 -15.81 -3.03
N MET A 583 -30.62 -15.47 -3.23
CA MET A 583 -29.54 -15.96 -2.38
C MET A 583 -29.16 -14.92 -1.32
N ASP A 584 -28.68 -15.38 -0.16
CA ASP A 584 -28.18 -14.51 0.89
C ASP A 584 -26.73 -14.07 0.57
N LYS A 585 -26.45 -12.78 0.74
CA LYS A 585 -25.11 -12.20 0.49
C LYS A 585 -24.20 -12.27 1.72
N LYS A 586 -24.73 -12.69 2.88
CA LYS A 586 -24.12 -12.46 4.20
C LYS A 586 -23.24 -13.59 4.75
N LYS A 587 -22.74 -14.52 3.95
CA LYS A 587 -21.73 -15.49 4.40
C LYS A 587 -20.46 -15.40 3.58
#